data_AF-A0A0Q8CL38-F1
#
_entry.id   AF-A0A0Q8CL38-F1
#
_cell.length_a   1.000
_cell.length_b   1.000
_cell.length_c   1.000
_cell.angle_alpha   90.00
_cell.angle_beta   90.00
_cell.angle_gamma   90.00
#
_symmetry.space_group_name_H-M   'P 1'
#
loop_
_entity.id
_entity.type
_entity.pdbx_description
1 polymer ?
#
loop_
_entity_poly.entity_id
_entity_poly.type
_entity_poly.pdbx_seq_one_letter_code
_entity_poly.pdbx_strand_id
1 'polypeptide(L)'
;MWRQIASYEDPLSSSLFYPSVYEPISYLKSLRGERWGGSTQSASELHLKEGGVVLYDLTSTYNTAGLSVFKASGPRPDVPTDWGRNYDGPSQVFTCYRMEAEFSAGAMPSVGRTTFDHCPPALVELMPADAAFASGEVFDG
;
A
#
# COMPACT_ATOMS: atom_id res chain seq x y z
N MET A 1 12.87 3.63 -10.13
CA MET A 1 11.96 3.59 -8.97
C MET A 1 10.47 3.44 -9.37
N TRP A 2 10.03 3.91 -10.55
CA TRP A 2 8.65 3.69 -11.05
C TRP A 2 8.32 2.25 -11.49
N ARG A 3 9.31 1.48 -11.95
CA ARG A 3 9.10 0.10 -12.45
C ARG A 3 8.83 -0.95 -11.37
N GLN A 4 9.08 -0.64 -10.10
CA GLN A 4 8.78 -1.57 -9.01
C GLN A 4 7.34 -1.41 -8.51
N ILE A 5 6.75 -0.21 -8.57
CA ILE A 5 5.41 0.09 -8.04
C ILE A 5 4.30 -0.58 -8.87
N ALA A 6 4.38 -0.51 -10.20
CA ALA A 6 3.42 -1.16 -11.09
C ALA A 6 3.37 -2.69 -10.89
N SER A 7 4.44 -3.31 -10.39
CA SER A 7 4.47 -4.77 -10.11
C SER A 7 3.90 -5.17 -8.75
N TYR A 8 3.70 -4.21 -7.83
CA TYR A 8 3.02 -4.44 -6.54
C TYR A 8 1.50 -4.20 -6.65
N GLU A 9 1.10 -3.31 -7.55
CA GLU A 9 -0.30 -2.97 -7.85
C GLU A 9 -0.86 -3.73 -9.06
N ASP A 10 -0.11 -4.70 -9.60
CA ASP A 10 -0.60 -5.62 -10.62
C ASP A 10 -0.94 -6.99 -10.01
N PRO A 11 -2.13 -7.15 -9.38
CA PRO A 11 -2.67 -8.44 -9.00
C PRO A 11 -3.14 -9.25 -10.23
N LEU A 12 -2.96 -8.78 -11.47
CA LEU A 12 -3.49 -9.40 -12.70
C LEU A 12 -2.58 -10.50 -13.23
N SER A 13 -2.04 -11.34 -12.34
CA SER A 13 -1.64 -12.69 -12.72
C SER A 13 -2.86 -13.37 -13.34
N SER A 14 -2.71 -13.73 -14.62
CA SER A 14 -3.69 -14.36 -15.54
C SER A 14 -4.75 -15.32 -14.97
N SER A 15 -4.55 -15.89 -13.77
CA SER A 15 -5.53 -16.72 -13.05
C SER A 15 -6.76 -15.95 -12.50
N LEU A 16 -6.71 -14.62 -12.39
CA LEU A 16 -7.83 -13.80 -11.90
C LEU A 16 -8.76 -13.26 -13.00
N PHE A 17 -8.45 -13.46 -14.29
CA PHE A 17 -9.29 -12.97 -15.39
C PHE A 17 -10.63 -13.73 -15.51
N TYR A 18 -10.71 -14.93 -14.91
CA TYR A 18 -11.91 -15.74 -14.81
C TYR A 18 -11.93 -16.49 -13.46
N PRO A 19 -12.26 -15.83 -12.34
CA PRO A 19 -12.42 -16.54 -11.08
C PRO A 19 -13.58 -17.51 -11.22
N SER A 20 -13.30 -18.81 -11.13
CA SER A 20 -14.33 -19.86 -11.20
C SER A 20 -15.23 -19.87 -9.96
N VAL A 21 -14.82 -19.22 -8.88
CA VAL A 21 -15.47 -19.21 -7.56
C VAL A 21 -15.25 -17.84 -6.89
N TYR A 22 -16.08 -17.48 -5.91
CA TYR A 22 -15.79 -16.41 -4.97
C TYR A 22 -14.54 -16.76 -4.16
N GLU A 23 -13.39 -16.15 -4.46
CA GLU A 23 -12.14 -16.41 -3.75
C GLU A 23 -11.52 -15.19 -3.00
N PRO A 24 -12.28 -14.47 -2.14
CA PRO A 24 -11.73 -13.35 -1.36
C PRO A 24 -10.47 -13.68 -0.54
N ILE A 25 -10.42 -14.87 0.06
CA ILE A 25 -9.28 -15.30 0.89
C ILE A 25 -8.04 -15.56 0.02
N SER A 26 -8.21 -16.22 -1.13
CA SER A 26 -7.10 -16.48 -2.05
C SER A 26 -6.53 -15.18 -2.61
N TYR A 27 -7.40 -14.22 -2.91
CA TYR A 27 -7.00 -12.86 -3.28
C TYR A 27 -6.11 -12.23 -2.19
N LEU A 28 -6.57 -12.14 -0.94
CA LEU A 28 -5.79 -11.56 0.15
C LEU A 28 -4.44 -12.26 0.41
N LYS A 29 -4.37 -13.58 0.16
CA LYS A 29 -3.12 -14.36 0.27
C LYS A 29 -2.13 -14.08 -0.86
N SER A 30 -2.65 -13.81 -2.07
CA SER A 30 -1.81 -13.51 -3.25
C SER A 30 -1.14 -12.13 -3.17
N LEU A 31 -1.70 -11.21 -2.39
CA LEU A 31 -1.14 -9.86 -2.25
C LEU A 31 0.25 -9.89 -1.62
N ARG A 32 1.17 -9.19 -2.28
CA ARG A 32 2.54 -8.98 -1.84
C ARG A 32 2.60 -7.78 -0.90
N GLY A 33 3.43 -7.89 0.12
CA GLY A 33 3.58 -6.86 1.14
C GLY A 33 3.78 -7.49 2.51
N GLU A 34 4.41 -6.74 3.40
CA GLU A 34 4.56 -7.15 4.79
C GLU A 34 3.22 -7.03 5.50
N ARG A 35 2.88 -8.00 6.35
CA ARG A 35 1.57 -8.02 7.04
C ARG A 35 1.75 -7.55 8.47
N TRP A 36 0.95 -6.57 8.88
CA TRP A 36 0.96 -6.04 10.24
C TRP A 36 -0.32 -6.40 10.98
N GLY A 37 -0.16 -6.93 12.19
CA GLY A 37 -1.27 -7.40 13.04
C GLY A 37 -1.95 -6.32 13.88
N GLY A 38 -1.57 -5.05 13.73
CA GLY A 38 -2.19 -3.92 14.44
C GLY A 38 -1.59 -3.59 15.82
N SER A 39 -0.55 -4.31 16.27
CA SER A 39 0.11 -4.04 17.56
C SER A 39 1.37 -3.20 17.39
N THR A 40 1.67 -2.33 18.36
CA THR A 40 2.90 -1.51 18.37
C THR A 40 4.16 -2.37 18.41
N GLN A 41 4.14 -3.50 19.13
CA GLN A 41 5.26 -4.44 19.19
C GLN A 41 5.59 -5.02 17.80
N SER A 42 4.57 -5.51 17.07
CA SER A 42 4.78 -6.03 15.71
C SER A 42 5.09 -4.92 14.70
N ALA A 43 4.72 -3.67 14.99
CA ALA A 43 5.09 -2.54 14.14
C ALA A 43 6.61 -2.29 14.14
N SER A 44 7.28 -2.45 15.29
CA SER A 44 8.74 -2.21 15.39
C SER A 44 9.61 -3.15 14.55
N GLU A 45 9.05 -4.27 14.09
CA GLU A 45 9.71 -5.23 13.21
C GLU A 45 9.65 -4.80 11.73
N LEU A 46 8.83 -3.80 11.39
CA LEU A 46 8.63 -3.31 10.03
C LEU A 46 9.74 -2.34 9.63
N HIS A 47 10.34 -2.55 8.46
CA HIS A 47 11.45 -1.73 7.95
C HIS A 47 10.99 -0.51 7.12
N LEU A 48 9.96 0.22 7.58
CA LEU A 48 9.31 1.29 6.78
C LEU A 48 10.23 2.47 6.40
N LYS A 49 11.31 2.71 7.16
CA LYS A 49 12.29 3.77 6.85
C LYS A 49 13.02 3.56 5.53
N GLU A 50 13.11 2.32 5.06
CA GLU A 50 13.72 1.98 3.77
C GLU A 50 12.72 2.11 2.61
N GLY A 51 11.45 2.39 2.94
CA GLY A 51 10.32 2.32 2.02
C GLY A 51 9.70 0.93 2.02
N GLY A 52 8.46 0.86 1.56
CA GLY A 52 7.75 -0.42 1.52
C GLY A 52 6.24 -0.29 1.56
N VAL A 53 5.60 -1.45 1.60
CA VAL A 53 4.14 -1.61 1.64
C VAL A 53 3.78 -2.55 2.77
N VAL A 54 2.92 -2.07 3.66
CA VAL A 54 2.37 -2.84 4.79
C VAL A 54 0.87 -3.02 4.59
N LEU A 55 0.42 -4.27 4.67
CA LEU A 55 -0.98 -4.65 4.60
C LEU A 55 -1.51 -4.91 6.01
N TYR A 56 -2.64 -4.31 6.36
CA TYR A 56 -3.28 -4.43 7.68
C TYR A 56 -4.81 -4.39 7.55
N ASP A 57 -5.52 -4.63 8.65
CA ASP A 57 -7.00 -4.69 8.69
C ASP A 57 -7.62 -5.59 7.60
N LEU A 58 -7.06 -6.78 7.41
CA LEU A 58 -7.54 -7.75 6.43
C LEU A 58 -8.91 -8.28 6.86
N THR A 59 -9.91 -8.11 5.99
CA THR A 59 -11.28 -8.59 6.20
C THR A 59 -11.72 -9.42 5.01
N SER A 60 -12.47 -10.49 5.26
CA SER A 60 -13.03 -11.34 4.21
C SER A 60 -14.46 -11.71 4.53
N THR A 61 -15.36 -11.58 3.56
CA THR A 61 -16.72 -12.13 3.59
C THR A 61 -16.83 -13.25 2.54
N TYR A 62 -18.05 -13.64 2.19
CA TYR A 62 -18.29 -14.64 1.14
C TYR A 62 -17.86 -14.14 -0.25
N ASN A 63 -17.98 -12.84 -0.52
CA ASN A 63 -17.70 -12.24 -1.83
C ASN A 63 -16.88 -10.95 -1.76
N THR A 64 -16.44 -10.51 -0.59
CA THR A 64 -15.66 -9.27 -0.47
C THR A 64 -14.35 -9.55 0.23
N ALA A 65 -13.28 -8.98 -0.29
CA ALA A 65 -11.99 -8.89 0.38
C ALA A 65 -11.68 -7.42 0.65
N GLY A 66 -11.44 -7.07 1.90
CA GLY A 66 -11.00 -5.74 2.31
C GLY A 66 -9.61 -5.79 2.92
N LEU A 67 -8.82 -4.76 2.67
CA LEU A 67 -7.55 -4.54 3.34
C LEU A 67 -7.24 -3.05 3.41
N SER A 68 -6.47 -2.67 4.41
CA SER A 68 -5.82 -1.37 4.48
C SER A 68 -4.35 -1.50 4.08
N VAL A 69 -3.82 -0.46 3.44
CA VAL A 69 -2.46 -0.40 2.94
C VAL A 69 -1.79 0.84 3.49
N PHE A 70 -0.58 0.69 4.01
CA PHE A 70 0.33 1.78 4.33
C PHE A 70 1.52 1.69 3.37
N LYS A 71 1.81 2.79 2.67
CA LYS A 71 2.87 2.85 1.66
C LYS A 71 3.85 3.95 2.04
N ALA A 72 5.13 3.60 2.09
CA ALA A 72 6.21 4.52 2.40
C ALA A 72 7.19 4.56 1.22
N SER A 73 7.56 5.75 0.78
CA SER A 73 8.42 5.93 -0.40
C SER A 73 9.88 5.51 -0.18
N GLY A 74 10.33 5.43 1.07
CA GLY A 74 11.73 5.30 1.43
C GLY A 74 12.48 6.62 1.31
N PRO A 75 13.79 6.64 1.60
CA PRO A 75 14.59 7.85 1.53
C PRO A 75 14.64 8.35 0.10
N ARG A 76 14.44 9.66 -0.10
CA ARG A 76 14.69 10.26 -1.41
C ARG A 76 16.19 10.21 -1.72
N PRO A 77 16.60 9.75 -2.92
CA PRO A 77 17.98 9.84 -3.33
C PRO A 77 18.36 11.33 -3.43
N ASP A 78 19.55 11.67 -2.94
CA ASP A 78 20.11 13.03 -3.00
C ASP A 78 20.56 13.33 -4.44
N VAL A 79 19.57 13.56 -5.32
CA VAL A 79 19.79 13.93 -6.71
C VAL A 79 19.54 15.42 -6.81
N PRO A 80 20.52 16.20 -7.30
CA PRO A 80 20.31 17.62 -7.58
C PRO A 80 19.08 17.78 -8.46
N THR A 81 18.20 18.73 -8.13
CA THR A 81 17.12 19.10 -9.05
C THR A 81 17.73 19.57 -10.37
N ASP A 82 16.98 19.52 -11.48
CA ASP A 82 17.45 19.98 -12.81
C ASP A 82 18.00 21.43 -12.81
N TRP A 83 17.71 22.19 -11.76
CA TRP A 83 18.16 23.56 -11.52
C TRP A 83 19.40 23.67 -10.63
N GLY A 84 20.06 22.55 -10.30
CA GLY A 84 21.24 22.50 -9.44
C GLY A 84 20.97 22.86 -7.97
N ARG A 85 19.70 22.90 -7.55
CA ARG A 85 19.32 23.16 -6.16
C ARG A 85 19.09 21.85 -5.41
N ASN A 86 19.51 21.82 -4.15
CA ASN A 86 19.10 20.77 -3.23
C ASN A 86 17.57 20.82 -3.05
N TYR A 87 16.95 19.65 -3.00
CA TYR A 87 15.53 19.54 -2.72
C TYR A 87 15.23 19.99 -1.29
N ASP A 88 14.24 20.88 -1.13
CA ASP A 88 13.81 21.44 0.17
C ASP A 88 12.41 20.92 0.53
N GLY A 89 12.32 19.63 0.78
CA GLY A 89 11.07 18.98 1.17
C GLY A 89 11.32 17.73 2.01
N PRO A 90 10.27 16.99 2.36
CA PRO A 90 10.39 15.86 3.28
C PRO A 90 11.34 14.78 2.75
N SER A 91 12.17 14.21 3.63
CA SER A 91 13.09 13.11 3.30
C SER A 91 12.36 11.87 2.80
N GLN A 92 11.11 11.69 3.24
CA GLN A 92 10.24 10.58 2.88
C GLN A 92 8.78 11.05 2.87
N VAL A 93 7.99 10.49 1.96
CA VAL A 93 6.53 10.62 1.98
C VAL A 93 5.86 9.26 2.25
N PHE A 94 4.70 9.29 2.88
CA PHE A 94 3.87 8.11 3.12
C PHE A 94 2.40 8.38 2.84
N THR A 95 1.62 7.33 2.61
CA THR A 95 0.17 7.39 2.46
C THR A 95 -0.48 6.12 2.99
N CYS A 96 -1.79 6.17 3.19
CA CYS A 96 -2.58 5.00 3.55
C CYS A 96 -3.98 5.08 2.96
N TYR A 97 -4.51 3.91 2.64
CA TYR A 97 -5.80 3.77 2.00
C TYR A 97 -6.38 2.38 2.24
N ARG A 98 -7.69 2.25 2.07
CA ARG A 98 -8.40 0.97 2.05
C ARG A 98 -8.62 0.54 0.60
N MET A 99 -8.41 -0.74 0.33
CA MET A 99 -8.92 -1.39 -0.88
C MET A 99 -10.04 -2.35 -0.51
N GLU A 100 -11.07 -2.40 -1.33
CA GLU A 100 -12.15 -3.37 -1.25
C GLU A 100 -12.38 -4.00 -2.61
N ALA A 101 -12.26 -5.32 -2.68
CA ALA A 101 -12.50 -6.10 -3.87
C ALA A 101 -13.81 -6.90 -3.69
N GLU A 102 -14.77 -6.70 -4.58
CA GLU A 102 -16.01 -7.47 -4.62
C GLU A 102 -15.96 -8.47 -5.78
N PHE A 103 -16.24 -9.72 -5.45
CA PHE A 103 -16.19 -10.86 -6.36
C PHE A 103 -17.60 -11.19 -6.82
N SER A 104 -17.76 -11.47 -8.11
CA SER A 104 -19.00 -11.96 -8.69
C SER A 104 -18.70 -13.15 -9.61
N ALA A 105 -19.59 -14.14 -9.60
CA ALA A 105 -19.38 -15.34 -10.40
C ALA A 105 -19.39 -15.00 -11.90
N GLY A 106 -18.34 -15.40 -12.62
CA GLY A 106 -18.25 -15.22 -14.07
C GLY A 106 -17.89 -13.79 -14.52
N ALA A 107 -17.49 -12.91 -13.61
CA ALA A 107 -17.01 -11.57 -13.94
C ALA A 107 -15.72 -11.21 -13.18
N MET A 108 -15.00 -10.22 -13.67
CA MET A 108 -13.83 -9.68 -12.97
C MET A 108 -14.27 -9.02 -11.67
N PRO A 109 -13.49 -9.14 -10.58
CA PRO A 109 -13.78 -8.43 -9.34
C PRO A 109 -13.75 -6.91 -9.55
N SER A 110 -14.71 -6.20 -8.97
CA SER A 110 -14.65 -4.74 -8.86
C SER A 110 -13.74 -4.36 -7.69
N VAL A 111 -12.85 -3.40 -7.89
CA VAL A 111 -11.93 -2.92 -6.85
C VAL A 111 -12.16 -1.44 -6.60
N GLY A 112 -12.55 -1.12 -5.37
CA GLY A 112 -12.66 0.25 -4.86
C GLY A 112 -11.45 0.62 -4.01
N ARG A 113 -11.11 1.91 -3.99
CA ARG A 113 -10.07 2.47 -3.13
C ARG A 113 -10.57 3.71 -2.40
N THR A 114 -10.32 3.76 -1.10
CA THR A 114 -10.65 4.90 -0.24
C THR A 114 -9.38 5.38 0.47
N THR A 115 -8.89 6.55 0.11
CA THR A 115 -7.74 7.18 0.80
C THR A 115 -8.16 7.64 2.18
N PHE A 116 -7.31 7.41 3.18
CA PHE A 116 -7.54 7.91 4.54
C PHE A 116 -6.90 9.28 4.72
N ASP A 117 -7.51 10.14 5.55
CA ASP A 117 -6.91 11.41 5.94
C ASP A 117 -5.76 11.24 6.94
N HIS A 118 -5.78 10.13 7.68
CA HIS A 118 -4.81 9.81 8.73
C HIS A 118 -4.43 8.33 8.70
N CYS A 119 -3.14 8.06 8.89
CA CYS A 119 -2.61 6.70 8.96
C CYS A 119 -2.48 6.22 10.41
N PRO A 120 -2.42 4.88 10.64
CA PRO A 120 -2.27 4.33 11.98
C PRO A 120 -1.05 4.93 12.70
N PRO A 121 -1.21 5.50 13.91
CA PRO A 121 -0.11 6.16 14.63
C PRO A 121 1.12 5.27 14.80
N ALA A 122 0.90 3.99 15.11
CA ALA A 122 1.98 3.00 15.28
C ALA A 122 2.86 2.81 14.03
N LEU A 123 2.33 3.07 12.83
CA LEU A 123 3.11 3.02 11.58
C LEU A 123 3.76 4.37 11.26
N VAL A 124 3.07 5.48 11.57
CA VAL A 124 3.60 6.84 11.40
C VAL A 124 4.82 7.08 12.30
N GLU A 125 4.80 6.57 13.53
CA GLU A 125 5.91 6.68 14.49
C GLU A 125 7.20 5.99 14.01
N LEU A 126 7.12 5.07 13.05
CA LEU A 126 8.28 4.42 12.45
C LEU A 126 8.95 5.31 11.38
N MET A 127 8.31 6.40 10.97
CA MET A 127 8.79 7.27 9.91
C MET A 127 9.85 8.26 10.40
N PRO A 128 10.72 8.76 9.50
CA PRO A 128 11.55 9.92 9.80
C PRO A 128 10.72 11.09 10.32
N ALA A 129 11.31 11.90 11.20
CA ALA A 129 10.60 13.01 11.85
C ALA A 129 10.11 14.09 10.87
N ASP A 130 10.78 14.22 9.72
CA ASP A 130 10.42 15.15 8.64
C ASP A 130 9.58 14.48 7.54
N ALA A 131 9.15 13.22 7.73
CA ALA A 131 8.32 12.54 6.77
C ALA A 131 6.92 13.16 6.70
N ALA A 132 6.38 13.30 5.48
CA ALA A 132 5.09 13.93 5.26
C ALA A 132 4.04 12.94 4.75
N PHE A 133 2.81 13.09 5.23
CA PHE A 133 1.66 12.46 4.60
C PHE A 133 1.45 13.07 3.21
N ALA A 134 1.28 12.23 2.21
CA ALA A 134 0.89 12.63 0.88
C ALA A 134 -0.44 11.96 0.51
N SER A 135 -1.33 12.72 -0.14
CA SER A 135 -2.57 12.14 -0.68
C SER A 135 -2.23 11.01 -1.65
N GLY A 136 -3.13 10.02 -1.77
CA GLY A 136 -2.94 8.88 -2.66
C GLY A 136 -2.55 9.28 -4.08
N GLU A 137 -3.06 10.43 -4.57
CA GLU A 137 -2.76 11.00 -5.90
C GLU A 137 -1.25 11.20 -6.14
N VAL A 138 -0.46 11.50 -5.11
CA VAL A 138 1.00 11.66 -5.21
C VAL A 138 1.71 10.34 -5.49
N PHE A 139 1.09 9.21 -5.15
CA PHE A 139 1.60 7.86 -5.40
C PHE A 139 1.03 7.21 -6.66
N ASP A 140 0.01 7.80 -7.27
CA ASP A 140 -0.73 7.24 -8.41
C ASP A 140 -0.17 7.67 -9.76
N GLY A 141 0.44 8.86 -9.84
CA GLY A 141 1.05 9.38 -11.06
C GLY A 141 0.06 10.03 -12.02
#